data_AF-A0A7X0DH33-F1
#
_entry.id   AF-A0A7X0DH33-F1
#
_cell.length_a   1.000
_cell.length_b   1.000
_cell.length_c   1.000
_cell.angle_alpha   90.00
_cell.angle_beta   90.00
_cell.angle_gamma   90.00
#
_symmetry.space_group_name_H-M   'P 1'
#
loop_
_entity.id
_entity.type
_entity.pdbx_description
1 polymer ?
#
loop_
_entity_poly.entity_id
_entity_poly.type
_entity_poly.pdbx_seq_one_letter_code
_entity_poly.pdbx_strand_id
1 'polypeptide(L)'
;MNWTDYIIIGIIALSVLIGLWRGLISEVLALAIWIVAFWVAWTFGPTVAAHFDPMIKLPSVRIIVGYGLCFVAVLILGALLRFAIGRLVDSTGLSGTDRLLGTVFGFLRGVLLVALLVFLVGFTAFTRDPWWKESVLLPQFQRVASWLEQRVPADIREHIHPGEVLDHLPSLPPATHAPISAAPSTSASTVSPAAATSATRHPASF
;
A
#
# COMPACT_ATOMS: atom_id res chain seq x y z
N MET A 1 14.43 -22.60 -7.31
CA MET A 1 13.27 -22.10 -6.53
C MET A 1 13.80 -21.02 -5.62
N ASN A 2 13.23 -19.82 -5.73
CA ASN A 2 13.74 -18.63 -5.08
C ASN A 2 13.10 -18.43 -3.69
N TRP A 3 13.61 -17.50 -2.86
CA TRP A 3 13.04 -17.22 -1.53
C TRP A 3 11.54 -16.84 -1.58
N THR A 4 11.12 -16.18 -2.65
CA THR A 4 9.71 -15.87 -2.94
C THR A 4 8.85 -17.13 -3.05
N ASP A 5 9.35 -18.19 -3.70
CA ASP A 5 8.61 -19.45 -3.84
C ASP A 5 8.39 -20.09 -2.45
N TYR A 6 9.39 -20.02 -1.56
CA TYR A 6 9.27 -20.51 -0.18
C TYR A 6 8.25 -19.71 0.64
N ILE A 7 8.15 -18.39 0.44
CA ILE A 7 7.11 -17.57 1.09
C ILE A 7 5.73 -17.96 0.60
N ILE A 8 5.56 -18.13 -0.72
CA ILE A 8 4.28 -18.53 -1.32
C ILE A 8 3.84 -19.88 -0.75
N ILE A 9 4.74 -20.87 -0.75
CA ILE A 9 4.47 -22.20 -0.19
C ILE A 9 4.15 -22.08 1.30
N GLY A 10 4.90 -21.27 2.05
CA GLY A 10 4.67 -21.03 3.48
C GLY A 10 3.28 -20.46 3.77
N ILE A 11 2.84 -19.44 3.02
CA ILE A 11 1.51 -18.83 3.17
C ILE A 11 0.40 -19.84 2.87
N ILE A 12 0.54 -20.59 1.77
CA ILE A 12 -0.46 -21.59 1.38
C ILE A 12 -0.51 -22.70 2.42
N ALA A 13 0.64 -23.25 2.82
CA ALA A 13 0.73 -24.32 3.82
C ALA A 13 0.14 -23.88 5.16
N LEU A 14 0.45 -22.67 5.61
CA LEU A 14 -0.11 -22.11 6.83
C LEU A 14 -1.64 -21.95 6.73
N SER A 15 -2.13 -21.43 5.60
CA SER A 15 -3.56 -21.26 5.37
C SER A 15 -4.31 -22.60 5.34
N VAL A 16 -3.71 -23.61 4.70
CA VAL A 16 -4.22 -25.00 4.69
C VAL A 16 -4.23 -25.60 6.09
N LEU A 17 -3.15 -25.44 6.86
CA LEU A 17 -3.03 -25.95 8.23
C LEU A 17 -4.06 -25.30 9.16
N ILE A 18 -4.24 -23.98 9.05
CA ILE A 18 -5.26 -23.24 9.80
C ILE A 18 -6.65 -23.74 9.41
N GLY A 19 -6.92 -23.94 8.12
CA GLY A 19 -8.20 -24.48 7.63
C GLY A 19 -8.49 -25.89 8.15
N LEU A 20 -7.47 -26.75 8.21
CA LEU A 20 -7.57 -28.10 8.78
C LEU A 20 -7.85 -28.08 10.29
N TRP A 21 -7.23 -27.16 11.03
CA TRP A 21 -7.41 -27.05 12.49
C TRP A 21 -8.73 -26.39 12.88
N ARG A 22 -9.16 -25.38 12.12
CA ARG A 22 -10.39 -24.62 12.42
C ARG A 22 -11.65 -25.24 11.84
N GLY A 23 -11.56 -25.90 10.68
CA GLY A 23 -12.73 -26.40 9.94
C GLY A 23 -13.37 -25.36 9.02
N LEU A 24 -14.15 -25.82 8.03
CA LEU A 24 -14.83 -24.98 7.04
C LEU A 24 -15.83 -24.02 7.70
N ILE A 25 -16.73 -24.51 8.56
CA ILE A 25 -17.78 -23.70 9.18
C ILE A 25 -17.15 -22.51 9.90
N SER A 26 -16.14 -22.80 10.74
CA SER A 26 -15.37 -21.81 11.47
C SER A 26 -14.79 -20.72 10.56
N GLU A 27 -14.28 -21.11 9.40
CA GLU A 27 -13.60 -20.21 8.49
C GLU A 27 -14.58 -19.35 7.68
N VAL A 28 -15.67 -19.95 7.21
CA VAL A 28 -16.78 -19.25 6.53
C VAL A 28 -17.45 -18.26 7.48
N LEU A 29 -17.71 -18.64 8.73
CA LEU A 29 -18.25 -17.72 9.73
C LEU A 29 -17.30 -16.57 9.98
N ALA A 30 -16.00 -16.83 10.11
CA ALA A 30 -15.02 -15.75 10.30
C ALA A 30 -15.06 -14.77 9.13
N LEU A 31 -15.09 -15.25 7.88
CA LEU A 31 -15.19 -14.40 6.70
C LEU A 31 -16.51 -13.62 6.66
N ALA A 32 -17.63 -14.26 6.97
CA ALA A 32 -18.96 -13.62 7.03
C ALA A 32 -18.99 -12.52 8.10
N ILE A 33 -18.43 -12.77 9.29
CA ILE A 33 -18.35 -11.79 10.38
C ILE A 33 -17.52 -10.58 9.94
N TRP A 34 -16.40 -10.80 9.24
CA TRP A 34 -15.60 -9.70 8.71
C TRP A 34 -16.36 -8.85 7.70
N ILE A 35 -17.09 -9.47 6.77
CA ILE A 35 -17.94 -8.77 5.79
C ILE A 35 -19.03 -7.96 6.49
N VAL A 36 -19.73 -8.57 7.45
CA VAL A 36 -20.78 -7.89 8.24
C VAL A 36 -20.18 -6.76 9.08
N ALA A 37 -19.01 -6.94 9.67
CA ALA A 37 -18.33 -5.91 10.46
C ALA A 37 -17.97 -4.69 9.59
N PHE A 38 -17.44 -4.91 8.38
CA PHE A 38 -17.19 -3.82 7.44
C PHE A 38 -18.47 -3.12 7.01
N TRP A 39 -19.52 -3.88 6.68
CA TRP A 39 -20.80 -3.32 6.25
C TRP A 39 -21.46 -2.48 7.35
N VAL A 40 -21.46 -2.99 8.59
CA VAL A 40 -22.00 -2.28 9.75
C VAL A 40 -21.15 -1.06 10.08
N ALA A 41 -19.82 -1.17 10.08
CA ALA A 41 -18.94 -0.03 10.31
C ALA A 41 -19.14 1.06 9.25
N TRP A 42 -19.29 0.67 7.98
CA TRP A 42 -19.56 1.60 6.88
C TRP A 42 -20.89 2.35 7.05
N THR A 43 -21.93 1.62 7.46
CA THR A 43 -23.30 2.14 7.55
C THR A 43 -23.55 2.94 8.82
N PHE A 44 -23.06 2.44 9.97
CA PHE A 44 -23.36 2.99 11.30
C PHE A 44 -22.19 3.80 11.90
N GLY A 45 -20.99 3.69 11.34
CA GLY A 45 -19.81 4.43 11.79
C GLY A 45 -20.02 5.93 11.95
N PRO A 46 -20.64 6.65 10.97
CA PRO A 46 -20.94 8.08 11.09
C PRO A 46 -21.91 8.40 12.23
N THR A 47 -22.97 7.60 12.39
CA THR A 47 -23.99 7.77 13.43
C THR A 47 -23.40 7.61 14.84
N VAL A 48 -22.52 6.62 15.00
CA VAL A 48 -21.81 6.39 16.26
C VAL A 48 -20.77 7.48 16.48
N ALA A 49 -20.06 7.93 15.43
CA ALA A 49 -19.13 9.05 15.53
C ALA A 49 -19.83 10.34 16.01
N ALA A 50 -21.05 10.61 15.57
CA ALA A 50 -21.82 11.79 16.01
C ALA A 50 -22.12 11.80 17.53
N HIS A 51 -22.26 10.63 18.17
CA HIS A 51 -22.46 10.56 19.62
C HIS A 51 -21.21 11.00 20.42
N PHE A 52 -20.03 10.96 19.80
CA PHE A 52 -18.78 11.41 20.39
C PHE A 52 -18.46 12.89 20.12
N ASP A 53 -19.35 13.62 19.45
CA ASP A 53 -19.22 15.07 19.20
C ASP A 53 -18.91 15.89 20.47
N PRO A 54 -19.59 15.69 21.61
CA PRO A 54 -19.29 16.45 22.83
C PRO A 54 -17.97 16.06 23.52
N MET A 55 -17.40 14.88 23.23
CA MET A 55 -16.18 14.37 23.88
C MET A 55 -14.91 14.56 23.05
N ILE A 56 -15.01 14.46 21.71
CA ILE A 56 -13.86 14.45 20.80
C ILE A 56 -13.94 15.66 19.87
N LYS A 57 -13.06 16.63 20.12
CA LYS A 57 -12.98 17.88 19.33
C LYS A 57 -12.37 17.67 17.93
N LEU A 58 -11.53 16.65 17.75
CA LEU A 58 -10.82 16.41 16.49
C LEU A 58 -11.68 15.54 15.55
N PRO A 59 -12.16 16.06 14.41
CA PRO A 59 -13.13 15.35 13.57
C PRO A 59 -12.61 14.00 13.03
N SER A 60 -11.33 13.94 12.63
CA SER A 60 -10.73 12.71 12.09
C SER A 60 -10.70 11.58 13.12
N VAL A 61 -10.35 11.89 14.37
CA VAL A 61 -10.31 10.91 15.47
C VAL A 61 -11.71 10.41 15.78
N ARG A 62 -12.70 11.30 15.79
CA ARG A 62 -14.09 10.94 16.05
C ARG A 62 -14.64 9.94 15.03
N ILE A 63 -14.37 10.17 13.74
CA ILE A 63 -14.74 9.26 12.66
C ILE A 63 -14.04 7.91 12.86
N ILE A 64 -12.72 7.90 13.07
CA ILE A 64 -11.97 6.65 13.29
C ILE A 64 -12.53 5.87 14.48
N VAL A 65 -12.85 6.55 15.58
CA VAL A 65 -13.44 5.93 16.78
C VAL A 65 -14.83 5.37 16.48
N GLY A 66 -15.69 6.10 15.78
CA GLY A 66 -17.05 5.63 15.46
C GLY A 66 -17.05 4.37 14.59
N TYR A 67 -16.25 4.37 13.52
CA TYR A 67 -16.07 3.21 12.65
C TYR A 67 -15.40 2.05 13.39
N GLY A 68 -14.32 2.34 14.11
CA GLY A 68 -13.56 1.36 14.88
C GLY A 68 -14.40 0.67 15.95
N LEU A 69 -15.22 1.45 16.68
CA LEU A 69 -16.11 0.90 17.71
C LEU A 69 -17.18 0.00 17.11
N CYS A 70 -17.84 0.42 16.02
CA CYS A 70 -18.80 -0.42 15.31
C CYS A 70 -18.17 -1.73 14.84
N PHE A 71 -16.99 -1.62 14.22
CA PHE A 71 -16.26 -2.75 13.68
C PHE A 71 -15.89 -3.74 14.79
N VAL A 72 -15.26 -3.27 15.86
CA VAL A 72 -14.85 -4.11 16.99
C VAL A 72 -16.06 -4.72 17.71
N ALA A 73 -17.14 -3.97 17.89
CA ALA A 73 -18.37 -4.50 18.50
C ALA A 73 -18.92 -5.69 17.71
N VAL A 74 -19.02 -5.56 16.38
CA VAL A 74 -19.49 -6.66 15.52
C VAL A 74 -18.52 -7.84 15.55
N LEU A 75 -17.21 -7.61 15.55
CA LEU A 75 -16.24 -8.69 15.67
C LEU A 75 -16.37 -9.46 16.99
N ILE A 76 -16.62 -8.77 18.10
CA ILE A 76 -16.83 -9.40 19.41
C ILE A 76 -18.11 -10.25 19.40
N LEU A 77 -19.22 -9.69 18.94
CA LEU A 77 -20.49 -10.41 18.84
C LEU A 77 -20.38 -11.61 17.90
N GLY A 78 -19.76 -11.41 16.75
CA GLY A 78 -19.49 -12.45 15.77
C GLY A 78 -18.59 -13.55 16.33
N ALA A 79 -17.54 -13.21 17.09
CA ALA A 79 -16.67 -14.19 17.73
C ALA A 79 -17.43 -15.06 18.75
N LEU A 80 -18.35 -14.46 19.51
CA LEU A 80 -19.24 -15.19 20.42
C LEU A 80 -20.17 -16.14 19.64
N LEU A 81 -20.79 -15.67 18.57
CA LEU A 81 -21.65 -16.48 17.72
C LEU A 81 -20.88 -17.64 17.08
N ARG A 82 -19.68 -17.37 16.57
CA ARG A 82 -18.77 -18.36 16.01
C ARG A 82 -18.37 -19.41 17.04
N PHE A 83 -18.08 -18.99 18.27
CA PHE A 83 -17.76 -19.92 19.36
C PHE A 83 -18.95 -20.84 19.69
N ALA A 84 -20.16 -20.28 19.76
CA ALA A 84 -21.37 -21.06 19.98
C ALA A 84 -21.60 -22.08 18.85
N ILE A 85 -21.52 -21.64 17.59
CA ILE A 85 -21.72 -22.53 16.43
C ILE A 85 -20.62 -23.60 16.35
N GLY A 86 -19.36 -23.26 16.68
CA GLY A 86 -18.28 -24.24 16.74
C GLY A 86 -18.57 -25.38 17.71
N ARG A 87 -19.09 -25.06 18.91
CA ARG A 87 -19.53 -26.07 19.88
C ARG A 87 -20.66 -26.96 19.36
N LEU A 88 -21.59 -26.41 18.57
CA LEU A 88 -22.68 -27.17 17.96
C LEU A 88 -22.16 -28.12 16.86
N VAL A 89 -21.19 -27.68 16.06
CA VAL A 89 -20.60 -28.55 15.02
C VAL A 89 -19.81 -29.69 15.67
N ASP A 90 -19.03 -29.39 16.70
CA ASP A 90 -18.26 -30.41 17.41
C ASP A 90 -19.15 -31.49 18.04
N SER A 91 -20.37 -31.14 18.49
CA SER A 91 -21.30 -32.10 19.06
C SER A 91 -21.99 -33.00 18.04
N THR A 92 -22.03 -32.61 16.76
CA THR A 92 -22.66 -33.42 15.68
C THR A 92 -21.82 -34.58 15.18
N GLY A 93 -20.55 -34.70 15.61
CA GLY A 93 -19.65 -35.77 15.17
C GLY A 93 -19.16 -35.65 13.71
N LEU A 94 -19.57 -34.61 12.97
CA LEU A 94 -19.18 -34.35 11.58
C LEU A 94 -17.85 -33.57 11.45
N SER A 95 -17.12 -33.37 12.56
CA SER A 95 -15.87 -32.57 12.62
C SER A 95 -14.82 -33.04 11.60
N GLY A 96 -14.76 -34.34 11.28
CA GLY A 96 -13.82 -34.86 10.28
C GLY A 96 -14.05 -34.29 8.87
N THR A 97 -15.30 -34.28 8.39
CA THR A 97 -15.63 -33.74 7.06
C THR A 97 -15.49 -32.23 7.02
N ASP A 98 -15.88 -31.53 8.10
CA ASP A 98 -15.71 -30.09 8.24
C ASP A 98 -14.22 -29.67 8.15
N ARG A 99 -13.33 -30.43 8.78
CA ARG A 99 -11.87 -30.20 8.71
C ARG A 99 -11.31 -30.45 7.31
N LEU A 100 -11.75 -31.51 6.62
CA LEU A 100 -11.33 -31.79 5.25
C LEU A 100 -11.75 -30.67 4.28
N LEU A 101 -12.99 -30.21 4.38
CA LEU A 101 -13.46 -29.06 3.60
C LEU A 101 -12.74 -27.76 4.00
N GLY A 102 -12.39 -27.62 5.28
CA GLY A 102 -11.58 -26.54 5.81
C GLY A 102 -10.19 -26.49 5.17
N THR A 103 -9.56 -27.64 4.90
CA THR A 103 -8.29 -27.75 4.15
C THR A 103 -8.41 -27.18 2.75
N VAL A 104 -9.47 -27.55 2.02
CA VAL A 104 -9.73 -27.06 0.65
C VAL A 104 -9.99 -25.55 0.66
N PHE A 105 -10.83 -25.08 1.58
CA PHE A 105 -11.09 -23.66 1.72
C PHE A 105 -9.83 -22.87 2.13
N GLY A 106 -9.03 -23.41 3.04
CA GLY A 106 -7.74 -22.87 3.44
C GLY A 106 -6.76 -22.78 2.27
N PHE A 107 -6.75 -23.77 1.38
CA PHE A 107 -5.97 -23.71 0.14
C PHE A 107 -6.45 -22.58 -0.77
N LEU A 108 -7.76 -22.50 -1.05
CA LEU A 108 -8.34 -21.44 -1.87
C LEU A 108 -8.05 -20.04 -1.30
N ARG A 109 -8.20 -19.87 0.01
CA ARG A 109 -7.86 -18.64 0.72
C ARG A 109 -6.37 -18.32 0.62
N GLY A 110 -5.49 -19.32 0.80
CA GLY A 110 -4.05 -19.14 0.69
C GLY A 110 -3.64 -18.68 -0.71
N VAL A 111 -4.20 -19.31 -1.75
CA VAL A 111 -4.04 -18.92 -3.15
C VAL A 111 -4.53 -17.49 -3.39
N LEU A 112 -5.70 -17.12 -2.85
CA LEU A 112 -6.23 -15.77 -2.97
C LEU A 112 -5.34 -14.73 -2.28
N LEU A 113 -4.83 -15.03 -1.07
CA LEU A 113 -3.92 -14.15 -0.34
C LEU A 113 -2.60 -13.96 -1.09
N VAL A 114 -2.03 -15.03 -1.65
CA VAL A 114 -0.82 -14.94 -2.48
C VAL A 114 -1.10 -14.14 -3.75
N ALA A 115 -2.22 -14.38 -4.42
CA ALA A 115 -2.61 -13.61 -5.61
C ALA A 115 -2.73 -12.12 -5.30
N LEU A 116 -3.35 -11.77 -4.17
CA LEU A 116 -3.47 -10.38 -3.71
C LEU A 116 -2.10 -9.77 -3.37
N LEU A 117 -1.20 -10.54 -2.75
CA LEU A 117 0.17 -10.10 -2.46
C LEU A 117 0.95 -9.85 -3.76
N VAL A 118 0.88 -10.77 -4.72
CA VAL A 118 1.51 -10.64 -6.04
C VAL A 118 0.94 -9.43 -6.78
N PHE A 119 -0.38 -9.22 -6.73
CA PHE A 119 -1.04 -8.04 -7.27
C PHE A 119 -0.45 -6.76 -6.64
N LEU A 120 -0.44 -6.66 -5.31
CA LEU A 120 0.11 -5.49 -4.58
C LEU A 120 1.59 -5.21 -4.91
N VAL A 121 2.42 -6.25 -4.96
CA VAL A 121 3.84 -6.10 -5.31
C VAL A 121 4.01 -5.75 -6.78
N GLY A 122 3.10 -6.20 -7.66
CA GLY A 122 3.03 -5.80 -9.07
C GLY A 122 2.85 -4.30 -9.28
N PHE A 123 2.12 -3.61 -8.37
CA PHE A 123 2.02 -2.15 -8.37
C PHE A 123 3.25 -1.44 -7.80
N THR A 124 4.21 -2.18 -7.24
CA THR A 124 5.43 -1.63 -6.62
C THR A 124 6.65 -1.83 -7.53
N ALA A 125 7.66 -0.97 -7.43
CA ALA A 125 8.89 -1.03 -8.24
C ALA A 125 9.74 -2.31 -8.06
N PHE A 126 9.31 -3.24 -7.19
CA PHE A 126 9.92 -4.55 -6.95
C PHE A 126 9.86 -5.50 -8.17
N THR A 127 9.04 -5.21 -9.17
CA THR A 127 8.94 -5.99 -10.42
C THR A 127 10.24 -6.03 -11.25
N ARG A 128 11.20 -5.11 -10.99
CA ARG A 128 12.48 -5.06 -11.70
C ARG A 128 13.58 -5.94 -11.08
N ASP A 129 13.39 -6.42 -9.87
CA ASP A 129 14.44 -7.15 -9.16
C ASP A 129 14.62 -8.60 -9.66
N PRO A 130 15.85 -9.16 -9.59
CA PRO A 130 16.13 -10.54 -10.02
C PRO A 130 15.25 -11.58 -9.33
N TRP A 131 14.94 -11.34 -8.05
CA TRP A 131 14.16 -12.27 -7.25
C TRP A 131 12.69 -12.41 -7.69
N TRP A 132 12.17 -11.41 -8.40
CA TRP A 132 10.84 -11.41 -9.00
C TRP A 132 10.81 -12.15 -10.33
N LYS A 133 11.85 -12.02 -11.15
CA LYS A 133 11.93 -12.65 -12.48
C LYS A 133 12.26 -14.14 -12.45
N GLU A 134 12.96 -14.60 -11.41
CA GLU A 134 13.43 -15.99 -11.30
C GLU A 134 12.42 -16.94 -10.61
N SER A 135 11.28 -16.44 -10.14
CA SER A 135 10.34 -17.25 -9.34
C SER A 135 9.45 -18.10 -10.23
N VAL A 136 9.33 -19.38 -9.89
CA VAL A 136 8.60 -20.38 -10.70
C VAL A 136 7.09 -20.28 -10.48
N LEU A 137 6.65 -19.85 -9.29
CA LEU A 137 5.23 -19.79 -8.92
C LEU A 137 4.55 -18.48 -9.35
N LEU A 138 5.31 -17.40 -9.52
CA LEU A 138 4.81 -16.07 -9.87
C LEU A 138 3.97 -16.01 -11.16
N PRO A 139 4.37 -16.65 -12.29
CA PRO A 139 3.61 -16.62 -13.54
C PRO A 139 2.18 -17.16 -13.43
N GLN A 140 1.95 -18.17 -12.57
CA GLN A 140 0.62 -18.74 -12.34
C GLN A 140 -0.29 -17.74 -11.61
N PHE A 141 0.24 -17.02 -10.62
CA PHE A 141 -0.51 -15.99 -9.88
C PHE A 141 -0.69 -14.70 -10.69
N GLN A 142 0.25 -14.37 -11.58
CA GLN A 142 0.12 -13.23 -12.50
C GLN A 142 -1.10 -13.36 -13.42
N ARG A 143 -1.49 -14.59 -13.82
CA ARG A 143 -2.72 -14.80 -14.61
C ARG A 143 -3.99 -14.46 -13.82
N VAL A 144 -3.98 -14.69 -12.51
CA VAL A 144 -5.10 -14.32 -11.62
C VAL A 144 -5.09 -12.82 -11.36
N ALA A 145 -3.89 -12.23 -11.19
CA ALA A 145 -3.70 -10.80 -10.99
C ALA A 145 -4.13 -9.97 -12.22
N SER A 146 -3.80 -10.40 -13.44
CA SER A 146 -4.19 -9.71 -14.68
C SER A 146 -5.70 -9.78 -14.94
N TRP A 147 -6.37 -10.85 -14.50
CA TRP A 147 -7.83 -10.90 -14.48
C TRP A 147 -8.44 -9.90 -13.50
N LEU A 148 -7.77 -9.65 -12.36
CA LEU A 148 -8.18 -8.64 -11.39
C LEU A 148 -7.95 -7.21 -11.92
N GLU A 149 -6.81 -6.95 -12.59
CA GLU A 149 -6.50 -5.68 -13.26
C GLU A 149 -7.53 -5.26 -14.32
N GLN A 150 -8.10 -6.22 -15.06
CA GLN A 150 -9.16 -5.95 -16.03
C GLN A 150 -10.44 -5.40 -15.40
N ARG A 151 -10.65 -5.65 -14.09
CA ARG A 151 -11.78 -5.11 -13.31
C ARG A 151 -11.42 -3.79 -12.61
N VAL A 152 -10.18 -3.33 -12.69
CA VAL A 152 -9.74 -2.06 -12.11
C VAL A 152 -10.09 -0.91 -13.09
N PRO A 153 -10.82 0.13 -12.65
CA PRO A 153 -11.20 1.29 -13.48
C PRO A 153 -10.00 2.03 -14.08
N ALA A 154 -10.22 2.68 -15.24
CA ALA A 154 -9.17 3.35 -16.00
C ALA A 154 -8.49 4.52 -15.25
N ASP A 155 -9.13 5.12 -14.25
CA ASP A 155 -8.62 6.28 -13.50
C ASP A 155 -7.31 6.01 -12.73
N ILE A 156 -7.02 4.75 -12.40
CA ILE A 156 -5.78 4.38 -11.70
C ILE A 156 -4.62 4.24 -12.71
N ARG A 157 -4.90 3.96 -14.00
CA ARG A 157 -3.88 3.71 -15.04
C ARG A 157 -3.02 4.93 -15.34
N GLU A 158 -3.57 6.13 -15.17
CA GLU A 158 -2.88 7.40 -15.46
C GLU A 158 -1.79 7.74 -14.42
N HIS A 159 -1.94 7.26 -13.17
CA HIS A 159 -0.92 7.42 -12.13
C HIS A 159 0.08 6.24 -12.05
N ILE A 160 -0.09 5.23 -12.92
CA ILE A 160 0.66 3.95 -12.91
C ILE A 160 1.86 3.95 -13.87
N HIS A 161 1.96 4.88 -14.83
CA HIS A 161 3.08 4.94 -15.79
C HIS A 161 3.94 6.22 -15.68
N PRO A 162 4.79 6.37 -14.63
CA PRO A 162 5.82 7.41 -14.60
C PRO A 162 6.92 7.24 -15.67
N GLY A 163 6.91 6.13 -16.43
CA GLY A 163 7.89 5.85 -17.48
C GLY A 163 7.66 6.62 -18.77
N GLU A 164 6.41 6.74 -19.22
CA GLU A 164 6.07 7.50 -20.46
C GLU A 164 6.35 9.00 -20.31
N VAL A 165 6.25 9.54 -19.09
CA VAL A 165 6.55 10.95 -18.82
C VAL A 165 8.04 11.26 -19.03
N LEU A 166 8.95 10.31 -18.83
CA LEU A 166 10.38 10.48 -19.11
C LEU A 166 10.72 10.34 -20.61
N ASP A 167 9.98 9.52 -21.36
CA ASP A 167 10.16 9.37 -22.80
C ASP A 167 9.54 10.53 -23.61
N HIS A 168 8.57 11.24 -23.01
CA HIS A 168 7.95 12.46 -23.54
C HIS A 168 8.57 13.76 -23.01
N LEU A 169 9.63 13.70 -22.19
CA LEU A 169 10.45 14.88 -21.99
C LEU A 169 11.03 15.26 -23.36
N PRO A 170 10.73 16.46 -23.89
CA PRO A 170 11.48 16.98 -25.03
C PRO A 170 12.94 16.86 -24.63
N SER A 171 13.75 16.17 -25.45
CA SER A 171 15.20 16.13 -25.26
C SER A 171 15.62 17.56 -24.96
N LEU A 172 16.13 17.82 -23.75
CA LEU A 172 16.57 19.16 -23.36
C LEU A 172 17.36 19.69 -24.56
N PRO A 173 16.97 20.85 -25.14
CA PRO A 173 17.68 21.36 -26.31
C PRO A 173 19.16 21.28 -25.97
N PRO A 174 19.98 20.66 -26.84
CA PRO A 174 21.38 20.41 -26.54
C PRO A 174 21.91 21.72 -26.01
N ALA A 175 22.43 21.71 -24.77
CA ALA A 175 22.83 22.91 -24.06
C ALA A 175 23.64 23.74 -25.05
N THR A 176 22.96 24.72 -25.66
CA THR A 176 23.55 25.45 -26.76
C THR A 176 24.57 26.26 -26.03
N HIS A 177 25.84 25.90 -26.21
CA HIS A 177 26.97 26.60 -25.65
C HIS A 177 26.70 28.09 -25.84
N ALA A 178 26.22 28.76 -24.81
CA ALA A 178 26.16 30.19 -24.80
C ALA A 178 27.62 30.61 -24.97
N PRO A 179 28.00 31.29 -26.06
CA PRO A 179 29.36 31.75 -26.18
C PRO A 179 29.57 32.68 -24.99
N ILE A 180 30.46 32.28 -24.10
CA ILE A 180 30.98 33.10 -23.02
C ILE A 180 31.90 34.15 -23.67
N SER A 181 31.38 34.98 -24.57
CA SER A 181 32.12 36.07 -25.21
C SER A 181 31.19 36.96 -26.02
N ALA A 182 30.75 38.06 -25.42
CA ALA A 182 30.56 39.34 -26.09
C ALA A 182 30.25 40.42 -25.04
N ALA A 183 31.27 40.79 -24.26
CA ALA A 183 31.31 42.11 -23.66
C ALA A 183 31.36 43.16 -24.78
N PRO A 184 30.65 44.30 -24.68
CA PRO A 184 30.87 45.40 -25.61
C PRO A 184 32.13 46.15 -25.18
N SER A 185 33.27 45.84 -25.80
CA SER A 185 34.46 46.70 -25.76
C SER A 185 34.32 47.81 -26.81
N THR A 186 33.98 49.03 -26.37
CA THR A 186 34.15 50.24 -27.17
C THR A 186 35.27 51.09 -26.58
N SER A 187 36.42 51.02 -27.25
CA SER A 187 37.34 52.11 -27.60
C SER A 187 37.88 53.05 -26.52
N ALA A 188 39.15 52.82 -26.20
CA ALA A 188 40.20 53.73 -25.76
C ALA A 188 40.01 55.24 -26.01
N SER A 189 40.33 56.04 -24.98
CA SER A 189 40.98 57.35 -25.11
C SER A 189 41.79 57.68 -23.84
N THR A 190 43.09 57.48 -23.97
CA THR A 190 44.24 58.20 -23.38
C THR A 190 43.92 59.37 -22.43
N VAL A 191 44.44 59.33 -21.19
CA VAL A 191 45.37 60.30 -20.56
C VAL A 191 45.84 59.73 -19.20
N SER A 192 47.16 59.69 -19.01
CA SER A 192 47.91 59.51 -17.75
C SER A 192 48.52 60.87 -17.38
N PRO A 193 49.22 61.07 -16.24
CA PRO A 193 48.93 60.89 -14.81
C PRO A 193 48.95 62.26 -14.06
N ALA A 194 48.58 62.35 -12.77
CA ALA A 194 49.26 63.20 -11.75
C ALA A 194 48.47 63.39 -10.43
N ALA A 195 49.17 63.05 -9.34
CA ALA A 195 49.38 63.84 -8.13
C ALA A 195 48.30 63.99 -7.02
N ALA A 196 48.84 63.76 -5.81
CA ALA A 196 48.55 64.40 -4.52
C ALA A 196 47.36 63.85 -3.70
N THR A 197 47.65 63.10 -2.61
CA THR A 197 47.90 63.62 -1.24
C THR A 197 46.61 64.20 -0.65
N SER A 198 45.93 63.56 0.32
CA SER A 198 46.18 63.66 1.77
C SER A 198 45.19 62.67 2.44
N ALA A 199 45.61 61.65 3.19
CA ALA A 199 45.92 61.69 4.62
C ALA A 199 44.79 62.26 5.53
N THR A 200 44.25 61.40 6.43
CA THR A 200 44.00 61.62 7.89
C THR A 200 43.15 60.43 8.41
N ARG A 201 43.70 59.34 9.00
CA ARG A 201 43.94 59.07 10.46
C ARG A 201 42.70 59.41 11.33
N HIS A 202 42.18 58.61 12.27
CA HIS A 202 42.77 57.77 13.34
C HIS A 202 41.59 57.06 14.13
N PRO A 203 41.75 56.23 15.20
CA PRO A 203 40.96 55.02 15.44
C PRO A 203 40.33 54.95 16.87
N ALA A 204 39.81 53.78 17.23
CA ALA A 204 39.83 53.11 18.54
C ALA A 204 39.12 53.70 19.79
N SER A 205 38.50 52.74 20.51
CA SER A 205 38.26 52.60 21.96
C SER A 205 37.35 53.61 22.67
N PHE A 206 36.23 53.10 23.20
CA PHE A 206 36.04 52.86 24.64
C PHE A 206 35.13 51.63 24.85
#